data_AF-A0A932PB05-F1
#
_entry.id   AF-A0A932PB05-F1
#
_cell.length_a   1.000
_cell.length_b   1.000
_cell.length_c   1.000
_cell.angle_alpha   90.00
_cell.angle_beta   90.00
_cell.angle_gamma   90.00
#
_symmetry.space_group_name_H-M   'P 1'
#
loop_
_entity.id
_entity.type
_entity.pdbx_description
1 polymer ?
#
loop_
_entity_poly.entity_id
_entity_poly.type
_entity_poly.pdbx_seq_one_letter_code
_entity_poly.pdbx_strand_id
1 'polypeptide(L)'
;MAVSLHVRNPLVTHGGDDLLRLLLFWGMFLPLGAGWSVDRLRAARAETCERLVSIGSAALLLQVCFVYWFTAALKSDPVWWKEGTAVYYALSLDALTKPLGQFLLRFPTLLRFLTFATLAIEVFAPTLLISPVFTGRMRLVGLGGLLALQVGLMLCLELGLFPVVGLLGLVPFVPGSIWDRLLPVRSQPWRTRCRPRQIDGIGAWRRRLRRRHACLSSCSSTFDRCVSRCPTG
;
A
#
# COMPACT_ATOMS: atom_id res chain seq x y z
N MET A 1 -19.43 16.63 -9.06
CA MET A 1 -19.83 17.86 -8.34
C MET A 1 -19.00 18.13 -7.09
N ALA A 2 -18.80 17.16 -6.17
CA ALA A 2 -18.02 17.39 -4.94
C ALA A 2 -16.57 17.86 -5.15
N VAL A 3 -15.88 17.38 -6.20
CA VAL A 3 -14.51 17.81 -6.54
C VAL A 3 -14.47 19.26 -7.05
N SER A 4 -15.49 19.69 -7.80
CA SER A 4 -15.57 21.06 -8.35
C SER A 4 -15.91 22.09 -7.27
N LEU A 5 -16.73 21.72 -6.29
CA LEU A 5 -17.01 22.54 -5.09
C LEU A 5 -15.78 22.66 -4.18
N HIS A 6 -15.01 21.59 -4.00
CA HIS A 6 -13.78 21.62 -3.21
C HIS A 6 -12.68 22.49 -3.83
N VAL A 7 -12.50 22.46 -5.15
CA VAL A 7 -11.51 23.31 -5.83
C VAL A 7 -11.93 24.79 -5.81
N ARG A 8 -13.23 25.08 -5.70
CA ARG A 8 -13.74 26.47 -5.62
C ARG A 8 -13.76 27.06 -4.22
N ASN A 9 -13.54 26.26 -3.17
CA ASN A 9 -13.44 26.75 -1.80
C ASN A 9 -12.13 26.30 -1.13
N PRO A 10 -10.98 26.82 -1.59
CA PRO A 10 -9.67 26.44 -1.07
C PRO A 10 -9.49 26.75 0.42
N LEU A 11 -10.36 27.60 1.00
CA LEU A 11 -10.39 27.92 2.43
C LEU A 11 -10.91 26.77 3.30
N VAL A 12 -11.55 25.75 2.71
CA VAL A 12 -12.10 24.58 3.42
C VAL A 12 -11.26 23.32 3.17
N THR A 13 -10.46 23.28 2.11
CA THR A 13 -9.57 22.14 1.83
C THR A 13 -8.33 22.17 2.71
N HIS A 14 -8.17 21.12 3.53
CA HIS A 14 -6.93 20.88 4.27
C HIS A 14 -6.02 19.92 3.50
N GLY A 15 -4.70 20.02 3.72
CA GLY A 15 -3.72 19.13 3.06
C GLY A 15 -3.95 17.63 3.32
N GLY A 16 -4.70 17.27 4.36
CA GLY A 16 -5.13 15.89 4.63
C GLY A 16 -6.12 15.36 3.60
N ASP A 17 -7.03 16.20 3.08
CA ASP A 17 -8.03 15.80 2.10
C ASP A 17 -7.40 15.50 0.74
N ASP A 18 -6.39 16.28 0.36
CA ASP A 18 -5.65 16.06 -0.89
C ASP A 18 -4.82 14.79 -0.83
N LEU A 19 -4.14 14.54 0.30
CA LEU A 19 -3.42 13.29 0.52
C LEU A 19 -4.37 12.09 0.49
N LEU A 20 -5.54 12.20 1.11
CA LEU A 20 -6.54 11.14 1.15
C LEU A 20 -7.06 10.82 -0.26
N ARG A 21 -7.39 11.83 -1.06
CA ARG A 21 -7.83 11.64 -2.45
C ARG A 21 -6.80 10.92 -3.29
N LEU A 22 -5.54 11.33 -3.18
CA LEU A 22 -4.44 10.70 -3.90
C LEU A 22 -4.22 9.24 -3.44
N LEU A 23 -4.28 8.97 -2.13
CA LEU A 23 -4.20 7.60 -1.60
C LEU A 23 -5.35 6.72 -2.13
N LEU A 24 -6.57 7.23 -2.14
CA LEU A 24 -7.75 6.50 -2.66
C LEU A 24 -7.65 6.28 -4.17
N PHE A 25 -7.15 7.26 -4.91
CA PHE A 25 -6.93 7.15 -6.35
C PHE A 25 -5.99 5.98 -6.69
N TRP A 26 -4.83 5.90 -6.02
CA TRP A 26 -3.93 4.75 -6.22
C TRP A 26 -4.47 3.46 -5.61
N GLY A 27 -5.26 3.55 -4.53
CA GLY A 27 -5.95 2.42 -3.92
C GLY A 27 -6.86 1.66 -4.89
N MET A 28 -7.45 2.34 -5.87
CA MET A 28 -8.25 1.71 -6.94
C MET A 28 -7.42 0.76 -7.82
N PHE A 29 -6.13 1.06 -8.01
CA PHE A 29 -5.20 0.23 -8.79
C PHE A 29 -4.50 -0.83 -7.95
N LEU A 30 -4.68 -0.80 -6.63
CA LEU A 30 -4.24 -1.90 -5.78
C LEU A 30 -5.28 -3.02 -5.81
N PRO A 31 -4.85 -4.28 -5.93
CA PRO A 31 -5.71 -5.46 -5.85
C PRO A 31 -6.17 -5.74 -4.41
N LEU A 32 -6.69 -4.72 -3.70
CA LEU A 32 -7.23 -4.85 -2.34
C LEU A 32 -8.38 -5.87 -2.33
N GLY A 33 -9.14 -5.95 -3.42
CA GLY A 33 -10.22 -6.91 -3.63
C GLY A 33 -9.77 -8.37 -3.61
N ALA A 34 -8.55 -8.68 -4.05
CA ALA A 34 -8.05 -10.05 -4.14
C ALA A 34 -7.55 -10.58 -2.79
N GLY A 35 -7.13 -9.71 -1.86
CA GLY A 35 -6.57 -10.12 -0.57
C GLY A 35 -7.43 -9.77 0.66
N TRP A 36 -8.10 -8.62 0.65
CA TRP A 36 -8.66 -7.97 1.85
C TRP A 36 -10.15 -7.60 1.69
N SER A 37 -10.86 -8.16 0.71
CA SER A 37 -12.31 -7.94 0.53
C SER A 37 -13.15 -8.80 1.48
N VAL A 38 -14.30 -8.26 1.89
CA VAL A 38 -15.36 -9.01 2.58
C VAL A 38 -15.91 -10.13 1.68
N ASP A 39 -15.92 -9.92 0.36
CA ASP A 39 -16.33 -10.94 -0.60
C ASP A 39 -15.40 -12.16 -0.61
N ARG A 40 -14.11 -12.00 -0.33
CA ARG A 40 -13.17 -13.12 -0.14
C ARG A 40 -13.42 -13.88 1.16
N LEU A 41 -13.82 -13.21 2.23
CA LEU A 41 -14.24 -13.86 3.48
C LEU A 41 -15.49 -14.73 3.26
N ARG A 42 -16.36 -14.34 2.33
CA ARG A 42 -17.56 -15.10 1.94
C ARG A 42 -17.29 -16.17 0.87
N ALA A 43 -16.36 -15.91 -0.05
CA ALA A 43 -15.94 -16.82 -1.10
C ALA A 43 -14.79 -17.72 -0.62
N ALA A 44 -15.12 -18.86 -0.01
CA ALA A 44 -14.16 -19.82 0.54
C ALA A 44 -13.19 -20.49 -0.48
N ARG A 45 -13.07 -20.01 -1.73
CA ARG A 45 -12.20 -20.60 -2.77
C ARG A 45 -12.03 -19.64 -3.95
N ALA A 46 -11.01 -18.78 -3.88
CA ALA A 46 -10.44 -18.18 -5.09
C ALA A 46 -8.92 -18.07 -4.90
N GLU A 47 -8.22 -19.07 -5.41
CA GLU A 47 -6.76 -19.06 -5.58
C GLU A 47 -6.43 -18.15 -6.77
N THR A 48 -6.44 -16.84 -6.57
CA THR A 48 -5.80 -15.89 -7.49
C THR A 48 -4.43 -15.54 -6.94
N CYS A 49 -3.44 -16.31 -7.39
CA CYS A 49 -2.03 -16.06 -7.16
C CYS A 49 -1.57 -15.00 -8.16
N GLU A 50 -1.80 -13.74 -7.87
CA GLU A 50 -1.08 -12.66 -8.54
C GLU A 50 -0.12 -12.02 -7.56
N ARG A 51 1.18 -12.20 -7.83
CA ARG A 51 2.23 -11.37 -7.23
C ARG A 51 2.16 -10.01 -7.91
N LEU A 52 1.16 -9.21 -7.53
CA LEU A 52 0.96 -7.88 -8.09
C LEU A 52 1.99 -6.91 -7.50
N VAL A 53 3.21 -6.98 -8.03
CA VAL A 53 4.02 -5.77 -8.18
C VAL A 53 3.32 -4.95 -9.27
N SER A 54 2.21 -4.32 -8.90
CA SER A 54 1.42 -3.47 -9.80
C SER A 54 2.08 -2.09 -9.86
N ILE A 55 2.06 -1.46 -11.02
CA ILE A 55 2.48 -0.06 -11.20
C ILE A 55 1.79 0.83 -10.17
N GLY A 56 0.52 0.55 -9.83
CA GLY A 56 -0.22 1.28 -8.80
C GLY A 56 0.40 1.17 -7.40
N SER A 57 0.97 0.00 -7.05
CA SER A 57 1.67 -0.17 -5.76
C SER A 57 2.98 0.61 -5.71
N ALA A 58 3.76 0.62 -6.80
CA ALA A 58 4.99 1.39 -6.88
C ALA A 58 4.71 2.90 -6.85
N ALA A 59 3.70 3.35 -7.60
CA ALA A 59 3.31 4.75 -7.64
C ALA A 59 2.77 5.25 -6.29
N LEU A 60 1.99 4.44 -5.56
CA LEU A 60 1.54 4.78 -4.21
C LEU A 60 2.72 4.98 -3.26
N LEU A 61 3.67 4.04 -3.23
CA LEU A 61 4.85 4.15 -2.37
C LEU A 61 5.69 5.38 -2.74
N LEU A 62 5.94 5.59 -4.04
CA LEU A 62 6.70 6.74 -4.51
C LEU A 62 6.02 8.06 -4.17
N GLN A 63 4.69 8.15 -4.30
CA GLN A 63 3.93 9.34 -3.93
C GLN A 63 4.13 9.69 -2.45
N VAL A 64 4.00 8.72 -1.55
CA VAL A 64 4.20 8.98 -0.11
C VAL A 64 5.61 9.48 0.16
N CYS A 65 6.62 8.89 -0.49
CA CYS A 65 8.00 9.37 -0.38
C CYS A 65 8.16 10.81 -0.91
N PHE A 66 7.52 11.15 -2.03
CA PHE A 66 7.53 12.51 -2.57
C PHE A 66 6.88 13.52 -1.63
N VAL A 67 5.77 13.18 -0.97
CA VAL A 67 5.15 14.08 0.01
C VAL A 67 6.15 14.49 1.09
N TYR A 68 6.90 13.54 1.65
CA TYR A 68 7.89 13.84 2.68
C TYR A 68 9.12 14.59 2.14
N TRP A 69 9.67 14.19 0.98
CA TRP A 69 10.79 14.91 0.39
C TRP A 69 10.46 16.34 -0.01
N PHE A 70 9.29 16.58 -0.63
CA PHE A 70 8.87 17.94 -0.96
C PHE A 70 8.54 18.75 0.30
N THR A 71 8.00 18.12 1.35
CA THR A 71 7.81 18.80 2.64
C THR A 71 9.14 19.26 3.22
N ALA A 72 10.18 18.41 3.19
CA ALA A 72 11.51 18.79 3.63
C ALA A 72 12.15 19.86 2.72
N ALA A 73 11.99 19.75 1.40
CA ALA A 73 12.56 20.70 0.45
C ALA A 73 11.92 22.10 0.53
N LEU A 74 10.61 22.16 0.83
CA LEU A 74 9.88 23.42 1.00
C LEU A 74 10.22 24.11 2.34
N LYS A 75 10.88 23.42 3.27
CA LYS A 75 11.44 24.01 4.51
C LYS A 75 12.78 24.66 4.22
N SER A 76 12.78 25.71 3.40
CA SER A 76 13.97 26.49 3.07
C SER A 76 14.30 27.59 4.08
N ASP A 77 13.37 27.87 5.00
CA ASP A 77 13.53 28.96 5.97
C ASP A 77 14.65 28.68 7.00
N PRO A 78 15.49 29.69 7.36
CA PRO A 78 16.58 29.54 8.34
C PRO A 78 16.15 29.00 9.71
N VAL A 79 14.88 29.20 10.08
CA VAL A 79 14.26 28.72 11.32
C VAL A 79 14.34 27.19 11.45
N TRP A 80 14.37 26.46 10.33
CA TRP A 80 14.50 24.99 10.31
C TRP A 80 15.95 24.51 10.42
N TRP A 81 16.87 25.14 9.68
CA TRP A 81 18.23 24.62 9.48
C TRP A 81 19.28 25.23 10.39
N LYS A 82 19.17 26.52 10.72
CA LYS A 82 20.18 27.24 11.52
C LYS A 82 19.73 27.38 12.96
N GLU A 83 18.52 27.90 13.16
CA GLU A 83 18.04 28.27 14.49
C GLU A 83 17.43 27.05 15.20
N GLY A 84 16.68 26.22 14.48
CA GLY A 84 15.99 25.05 15.04
C GLY A 84 14.77 25.44 15.88
N THR A 85 14.21 26.62 15.65
CA THR A 85 13.09 27.21 16.40
C THR A 85 11.72 26.90 15.78
N ALA A 86 11.67 26.15 14.68
CA ALA A 86 10.44 25.88 13.94
C ALA A 86 9.33 25.22 14.79
N VAL A 87 9.66 24.18 15.56
CA VAL A 87 8.68 23.50 16.42
C VAL A 87 8.20 24.42 17.53
N TYR A 88 9.06 25.29 18.05
CA TYR A 88 8.66 26.31 19.03
C TYR A 88 7.63 27.28 18.44
N TYR A 89 7.84 27.78 17.23
CA TYR A 89 6.87 28.65 16.56
C TYR A 89 5.56 27.92 16.26
N ALA A 90 5.62 26.66 15.86
CA ALA A 90 4.42 25.85 15.60
C ALA A 90 3.57 25.66 16.86
N LEU A 91 4.20 25.39 18.01
CA LEU A 91 3.52 25.23 19.31
C LEU A 91 3.14 26.58 19.96
N SER A 92 3.72 27.69 19.52
CA SER A 92 3.33 29.03 20.01
C SER A 92 2.05 29.54 19.35
N LEU A 93 1.52 28.82 18.35
CA LEU A 93 0.22 29.10 17.77
C LEU A 93 -0.87 28.51 18.66
N ASP A 94 -1.43 29.34 19.54
CA ASP A 94 -2.49 28.93 20.48
C ASP A 94 -3.71 28.31 19.78
N ALA A 95 -4.00 28.75 18.55
CA ALA A 95 -5.14 28.24 17.76
C ALA A 95 -5.01 26.76 17.38
N LEU A 96 -3.80 26.21 17.34
CA LEU A 96 -3.52 24.84 16.90
C LEU A 96 -2.93 23.97 18.02
N THR A 97 -2.62 24.54 19.19
CA THR A 97 -1.80 23.86 20.19
C THR A 97 -2.66 23.16 21.23
N LYS A 98 -2.35 21.88 21.50
CA LYS A 98 -3.02 21.07 22.53
C LYS A 98 -2.36 21.28 23.91
N PRO A 99 -3.01 20.87 25.01
CA PRO A 99 -2.44 21.02 26.37
C PRO A 99 -1.05 20.41 26.53
N LEU A 100 -0.77 19.29 25.86
CA LEU A 100 0.55 18.65 25.88
C LEU A 100 1.59 19.49 25.15
N GLY A 101 1.23 20.14 24.03
CA GLY A 101 2.09 21.10 23.34
C GLY A 101 2.41 22.32 24.21
N GLN A 102 1.41 22.87 24.90
CA GLN A 102 1.62 23.99 25.84
C GLN A 102 2.57 23.63 26.98
N PHE A 103 2.51 22.40 27.48
CA PHE A 103 3.48 21.91 28.47
C PHE A 103 4.91 21.83 27.90
N LEU A 104 5.05 21.36 26.66
CA LEU A 104 6.34 21.24 25.97
C LEU A 104 7.02 22.60 25.70
N LEU A 105 6.28 23.69 25.59
CA LEU A 105 6.82 25.06 25.46
C LEU A 105 7.76 25.46 26.60
N ARG A 106 7.62 24.84 27.78
CA ARG A 106 8.51 25.09 28.93
C ARG A 106 9.93 24.56 28.73
N PHE A 107 10.16 23.72 27.71
CA PHE A 107 11.44 23.05 27.45
C PHE A 107 12.02 23.43 26.08
N PRO A 108 12.55 24.65 25.89
CA PRO A 108 12.99 25.15 24.58
C PRO A 108 14.16 24.34 23.98
N THR A 109 15.04 23.77 24.82
CA THR A 109 16.13 22.91 24.37
C THR A 109 15.63 21.61 23.74
N LEU A 110 14.59 21.00 24.32
CA LEU A 110 13.94 19.82 23.79
C LEU A 110 13.23 20.13 22.46
N LEU A 111 12.55 21.28 22.37
CA LEU A 111 11.92 21.74 21.13
C LEU A 111 12.93 21.94 20.00
N ARG A 112 14.11 22.48 20.31
CA ARG A 112 15.18 22.60 19.33
C ARG A 112 15.65 21.25 18.81
N PHE A 113 15.84 20.29 19.71
CA PHE A 113 16.17 18.91 19.32
C PHE A 113 15.06 18.28 18.46
N LEU A 114 13.79 18.47 18.84
CA LEU A 114 12.64 18.00 18.08
C LEU A 114 12.61 18.60 16.67
N THR A 115 12.92 19.89 16.49
CA THR A 115 13.02 20.51 15.15
C THR A 115 14.00 19.76 14.27
N PHE A 116 15.23 19.55 14.73
CA PHE A 116 16.23 18.82 13.95
C PHE A 116 15.85 17.34 13.76
N ALA A 117 15.26 16.70 14.76
CA ALA A 117 14.77 15.33 14.66
C ALA A 117 13.68 15.20 13.59
N THR A 118 12.71 16.13 13.54
CA THR A 118 11.66 16.12 12.51
C THR A 118 12.25 16.29 11.11
N LEU A 119 13.19 17.21 10.94
CA LEU A 119 13.87 17.44 9.66
C LEU A 119 14.67 16.20 9.22
N ALA A 120 15.42 15.60 10.15
CA ALA A 120 16.15 14.36 9.89
C ALA A 120 15.20 13.23 9.49
N ILE A 121 14.09 13.04 10.21
CA ILE A 121 13.09 12.01 9.88
C ILE A 121 12.50 12.28 8.49
N GLU A 122 12.12 13.50 8.15
CA GLU A 122 11.50 13.82 6.86
C GLU A 122 12.45 13.59 5.67
N VAL A 123 13.75 13.82 5.84
CA VAL A 123 14.76 13.61 4.79
C VAL A 123 15.19 12.13 4.70
N PHE A 124 15.49 11.52 5.86
CA PHE A 124 16.05 10.17 5.92
C PHE A 124 14.99 9.08 5.88
N ALA A 125 13.81 9.26 6.45
CA ALA A 125 12.81 8.19 6.47
C ALA A 125 12.37 7.74 5.06
N PRO A 126 12.11 8.63 4.08
CA PRO A 126 11.74 8.19 2.73
C PRO A 126 12.88 7.45 2.02
N THR A 127 14.13 7.89 2.20
CA THR A 127 15.31 7.18 1.64
C THR A 127 15.49 5.81 2.29
N LEU A 128 15.31 5.71 3.61
CA LEU A 128 15.34 4.44 4.35
C LEU A 128 14.21 3.49 3.94
N LEU A 129 13.03 4.00 3.59
CA LEU A 129 11.88 3.21 3.15
C LEU A 129 12.08 2.59 1.76
N ILE A 130 12.74 3.32 0.84
CA ILE A 130 13.00 2.85 -0.54
C ILE A 130 14.27 1.99 -0.61
N SER A 131 15.24 2.17 0.30
CA SER A 131 16.52 1.49 0.26
C SER A 131 16.38 -0.04 0.17
N PRO A 132 16.97 -0.70 -0.86
CA PRO A 132 16.94 -2.16 -1.01
C PRO A 132 17.94 -2.89 -0.09
N VAL A 133 18.72 -2.17 0.72
CA VAL A 133 19.78 -2.73 1.59
C VAL A 133 19.22 -2.88 3.02
N PHE A 134 19.39 -4.05 3.65
CA PHE A 134 18.83 -4.37 5.00
C PHE A 134 17.31 -4.09 5.16
N THR A 135 16.54 -4.48 4.14
CA THR A 135 15.11 -4.18 3.91
C THR A 135 14.16 -4.31 5.11
N GLY A 136 14.44 -5.20 6.07
CA GLY A 136 13.60 -5.36 7.25
C GLY A 136 13.83 -4.27 8.30
N ARG A 137 15.09 -4.06 8.72
CA ARG A 137 15.42 -3.19 9.87
C ARG A 137 15.37 -1.72 9.49
N MET A 138 15.97 -1.32 8.36
CA MET A 138 16.00 0.09 7.95
C MET A 138 14.58 0.61 7.65
N ARG A 139 13.75 -0.24 7.04
CA ARG A 139 12.33 0.06 6.80
C ARG A 139 11.54 0.22 8.10
N LEU A 140 11.81 -0.60 9.12
CA LEU A 140 11.18 -0.44 10.44
C LEU A 140 11.64 0.82 11.15
N VAL A 141 12.91 1.21 11.03
CA VAL A 141 13.42 2.46 11.61
C VAL A 141 12.77 3.67 10.91
N GLY A 142 12.73 3.69 9.57
CA GLY A 142 12.06 4.77 8.82
C GLY A 142 10.57 4.84 9.11
N LEU A 143 9.89 3.70 9.13
CA LEU A 143 8.47 3.59 9.50
C LEU A 143 8.23 4.07 10.94
N GLY A 144 9.05 3.61 11.89
CA GLY A 144 8.97 4.00 13.30
C GLY A 144 9.19 5.50 13.50
N GLY A 145 10.14 6.10 12.78
CA GLY A 145 10.37 7.55 12.80
C GLY A 145 9.18 8.34 12.28
N LEU A 146 8.61 7.94 11.14
CA LEU A 146 7.42 8.60 10.58
C LEU A 146 6.18 8.39 11.47
N LEU A 147 6.00 7.20 12.01
CA LEU A 147 4.94 6.92 12.99
C LEU A 147 5.08 7.82 14.23
N ALA A 148 6.28 7.91 14.80
CA ALA A 148 6.57 8.75 15.96
C ALA A 148 6.33 10.23 15.65
N LEU A 149 6.70 10.69 14.45
CA LEU A 149 6.44 12.07 14.00
C LEU A 149 4.93 12.34 13.91
N GLN A 150 4.16 11.46 13.28
CA GLN A 150 2.71 11.65 13.17
C GLN A 150 2.00 11.59 14.52
N VAL A 151 2.40 10.65 15.39
CA VAL A 151 1.86 10.56 16.76
C VAL A 151 2.22 11.80 17.58
N GLY A 152 3.46 12.29 17.46
CA GLY A 152 3.89 13.54 18.11
C GLY A 152 3.05 14.73 17.67
N LEU A 153 2.79 14.86 16.36
CA LEU A 153 1.90 15.88 15.83
C LEU A 153 0.48 15.73 16.38
N MET A 154 -0.08 14.52 16.44
CA MET A 154 -1.42 14.28 17.00
C MET A 154 -1.53 14.68 18.47
N LEU A 155 -0.48 14.46 19.26
CA LEU A 155 -0.48 14.76 20.69
C LEU A 155 -0.27 16.25 20.98
N CYS A 156 0.58 16.93 20.21
CA CYS A 156 0.95 18.32 20.46
C CYS A 156 0.09 19.34 19.71
N LEU A 157 -0.42 18.99 18.52
CA LEU A 157 -1.11 19.92 17.63
C LEU A 157 -2.46 19.36 17.16
N GLU A 158 -3.38 20.27 16.87
CA GLU A 158 -4.71 19.98 16.32
C GLU A 158 -4.73 20.33 14.82
N LEU A 159 -4.19 19.42 14.01
CA LEU A 159 -4.08 19.57 12.56
C LEU A 159 -5.22 18.87 11.78
N GLY A 160 -6.32 18.54 12.48
CA GLY A 160 -7.46 17.82 11.91
C GLY A 160 -7.10 16.43 11.37
N LEU A 161 -7.53 16.13 10.15
CA LEU A 161 -7.35 14.81 9.51
C LEU A 161 -5.93 14.54 9.00
N PHE A 162 -5.09 15.57 8.87
CA PHE A 162 -3.78 15.45 8.24
C PHE A 162 -2.87 14.34 8.83
N PRO A 163 -2.57 14.31 10.14
CA PRO A 163 -1.69 13.29 10.70
C PRO A 163 -2.33 11.89 10.66
N VAL A 164 -3.66 11.80 10.68
CA VAL A 164 -4.39 10.52 10.60
C VAL A 164 -4.27 9.92 9.20
N VAL A 165 -4.50 10.73 8.16
CA VAL A 165 -4.32 10.30 6.77
C VAL A 165 -2.84 9.99 6.49
N GLY A 166 -1.92 10.77 7.07
CA GLY A 166 -0.49 10.48 7.04
C GLY A 166 -0.15 9.11 7.63
N LEU A 167 -0.79 8.74 8.75
CA LEU A 167 -0.65 7.41 9.35
C LEU A 167 -1.17 6.29 8.43
N LEU A 168 -2.30 6.52 7.76
CA LEU A 168 -2.85 5.58 6.77
C LEU A 168 -1.90 5.39 5.59
N GLY A 169 -1.23 6.45 5.15
CA GLY A 169 -0.20 6.38 4.10
C GLY A 169 1.01 5.52 4.46
N LEU A 170 1.25 5.23 5.75
CA LEU A 170 2.34 4.37 6.23
C LEU A 170 1.97 2.88 6.22
N VAL A 171 0.68 2.54 6.20
CA VAL A 171 0.19 1.15 6.22
C VAL A 171 0.80 0.29 5.09
N PRO A 172 0.89 0.76 3.83
CA PRO A 172 1.52 0.00 2.74
C PRO A 172 3.02 -0.25 2.96
N PHE A 173 3.67 0.55 3.79
CA PHE A 173 5.08 0.40 4.13
C PHE A 173 5.32 -0.61 5.26
N VAL A 174 4.29 -1.15 5.91
CA VAL A 174 4.46 -2.18 6.95
C VAL A 174 4.96 -3.51 6.33
N PRO A 175 6.06 -4.11 6.84
CA PRO A 175 6.56 -5.40 6.35
C PRO A 175 5.54 -6.53 6.48
N GLY A 176 5.55 -7.47 5.51
CA GLY A 176 4.67 -8.65 5.50
C GLY A 176 4.77 -9.50 6.78
N SER A 177 5.94 -9.58 7.41
CA SER A 177 6.13 -10.32 8.66
C SER A 177 5.32 -9.79 9.85
N ILE A 178 5.02 -8.49 9.85
CA ILE A 178 4.16 -7.86 10.86
C ILE A 178 2.70 -8.22 10.57
N TRP A 179 2.29 -8.12 9.30
CA TRP A 179 0.96 -8.53 8.85
C TRP A 179 0.68 -10.01 9.16
N ASP A 180 1.63 -10.91 8.90
CA ASP A 180 1.50 -12.35 9.17
C ASP A 180 1.30 -12.65 10.67
N ARG A 181 1.80 -11.79 11.57
CA ARG A 181 1.63 -11.92 13.03
C ARG A 181 0.33 -11.32 13.54
N LEU A 182 -0.04 -10.15 13.04
CA LEU A 182 -1.26 -9.42 13.44
C LEU A 182 -2.53 -10.06 12.91
N LEU A 183 -2.46 -10.55 11.68
CA LEU A 183 -3.53 -11.25 11.01
C LEU A 183 -3.04 -12.67 10.74
N PRO A 184 -3.12 -13.59 11.74
CA PRO A 184 -2.97 -15.01 11.51
C PRO A 184 -4.20 -15.55 10.75
N VAL A 185 -4.65 -14.82 9.73
CA VAL A 185 -5.57 -15.33 8.73
C VAL A 185 -4.81 -16.46 8.06
N ARG A 186 -5.41 -17.66 8.13
CA ARG A 186 -5.04 -18.95 7.52
C ARG A 186 -4.59 -18.81 6.05
N SER A 187 -3.44 -18.20 5.83
CA SER A 187 -2.91 -17.78 4.54
C SER A 187 -1.52 -18.39 4.33
N GLN A 188 -1.46 -19.70 4.54
CA GLN A 188 -0.60 -20.50 3.67
C GLN A 188 -1.33 -20.54 2.31
N PRO A 189 -0.71 -20.30 1.13
CA PRO A 189 0.67 -19.86 0.92
C PRO A 189 0.81 -18.96 -0.33
N TRP A 190 1.19 -17.69 -0.17
CA TRP A 190 1.77 -16.89 -1.28
C TRP A 190 3.12 -17.49 -1.79
N ARG A 191 3.59 -18.57 -1.13
CA ARG A 191 4.76 -19.39 -1.48
C ARG A 191 4.47 -20.71 -2.19
N THR A 192 3.21 -21.11 -2.42
CA THR A 192 2.98 -22.33 -3.21
C THR A 192 3.15 -22.02 -4.67
N ARG A 193 4.31 -22.45 -5.18
CA ARG A 193 4.56 -22.95 -6.54
C ARG A 193 3.32 -22.82 -7.42
N CYS A 194 3.29 -21.75 -8.23
CA CYS A 194 2.29 -21.55 -9.27
C CYS A 194 2.11 -22.86 -10.04
N ARG A 195 0.98 -23.54 -9.83
CA ARG A 195 0.59 -24.61 -10.74
C ARG A 195 -0.04 -23.88 -11.91
N PRO A 196 0.59 -23.86 -13.10
CA PRO A 196 -0.03 -23.21 -14.25
C PRO A 196 -1.41 -23.81 -14.41
N ARG A 197 -2.41 -22.93 -14.59
CA ARG A 197 -3.78 -23.33 -14.89
C ARG A 197 -3.70 -24.18 -16.15
N GLN A 198 -3.68 -25.50 -15.97
CA GLN A 198 -3.64 -26.43 -17.09
C GLN A 198 -4.97 -26.25 -17.80
N ILE A 199 -4.95 -25.56 -18.93
CA ILE A 199 -6.10 -25.44 -19.82
C ILE A 199 -6.28 -26.84 -20.41
N ASP A 200 -6.98 -27.71 -19.67
CA ASP A 200 -7.21 -29.11 -20.03
C ASP A 200 -8.05 -29.29 -21.31
N GLY A 201 -8.44 -28.19 -21.97
CA GLY A 201 -9.11 -28.19 -23.26
C GLY A 201 -8.30 -28.89 -24.35
N ILE A 202 -7.01 -28.59 -24.50
CA ILE A 202 -6.22 -29.11 -25.63
C ILE A 202 -5.82 -30.58 -25.40
N GLY A 203 -5.51 -30.96 -24.15
CA GLY A 203 -5.15 -32.34 -23.78
C GLY A 203 -6.33 -33.32 -23.84
N ALA A 204 -7.54 -32.86 -23.49
CA ALA A 204 -8.76 -33.65 -23.64
C ALA A 204 -9.16 -33.81 -25.11
N TRP A 205 -9.02 -32.76 -25.93
CA TRP A 205 -9.23 -32.81 -27.38
C TRP A 205 -8.24 -33.76 -28.08
N ARG A 206 -6.94 -33.69 -27.78
CA ARG A 206 -5.92 -34.60 -28.35
C ARG A 206 -6.16 -36.08 -27.97
N ARG A 207 -6.67 -36.35 -26.76
CA ARG A 207 -7.02 -37.72 -26.33
C ARG A 207 -8.28 -38.23 -27.02
N ARG A 208 -9.29 -37.39 -27.24
CA ARG A 208 -10.48 -37.71 -28.04
C ARG A 208 -10.13 -38.00 -29.50
N LEU A 209 -9.29 -37.18 -30.13
CA LEU A 209 -8.84 -37.37 -31.52
C LEU A 209 -8.02 -38.65 -31.71
N ARG A 210 -7.10 -38.97 -30.78
CA ARG A 210 -6.33 -40.24 -30.85
C ARG A 210 -7.21 -41.48 -30.68
N ARG A 211 -8.22 -41.44 -29.80
CA ARG A 211 -9.18 -42.55 -29.65
C ARG A 211 -10.02 -42.76 -30.92
N ARG A 212 -10.42 -41.68 -31.60
CA ARG A 212 -11.13 -41.76 -32.89
C ARG A 212 -10.25 -42.35 -34.00
N HIS A 213 -9.00 -41.92 -34.12
CA HIS A 213 -8.07 -42.49 -35.11
C HIS A 213 -7.75 -43.96 -34.84
N ALA A 214 -7.57 -44.38 -33.58
CA ALA A 214 -7.34 -45.78 -33.23
C ALA A 214 -8.56 -46.69 -33.50
N CYS A 215 -9.77 -46.17 -33.35
CA CYS A 215 -11.01 -46.89 -33.68
C CYS A 215 -11.17 -47.07 -35.21
N LEU A 216 -10.84 -46.03 -35.97
CA LEU A 216 -10.84 -46.05 -37.45
C LEU A 216 -9.78 -47.01 -38.03
N SER A 217 -8.59 -47.10 -37.43
CA SER A 217 -7.52 -48.00 -37.91
C SER A 217 -7.75 -49.48 -37.55
N SER A 218 -8.64 -49.78 -36.60
CA SER A 218 -8.96 -51.15 -36.18
C SER A 218 -10.19 -51.76 -36.89
N CYS A 219 -10.94 -50.98 -37.66
CA CYS A 219 -12.08 -51.45 -38.46
C CYS A 219 -11.60 -51.88 -39.87
N SER A 220 -11.36 -53.17 -40.08
CA SER A 220 -11.05 -53.76 -41.40
C SER A 220 -12.28 -54.21 -42.20
N SER A 221 -13.50 -53.92 -41.74
CA SER A 221 -14.74 -54.34 -42.39
C SER A 221 -15.75 -53.19 -42.50
N THR A 222 -16.20 -52.93 -43.73
CA THR A 222 -17.35 -52.13 -44.19
C THR A 222 -17.65 -50.85 -43.39
N PHE A 223 -17.39 -49.71 -44.02
CA PHE A 223 -17.47 -48.34 -43.50
C PHE A 223 -18.74 -48.04 -42.66
N ASP A 224 -19.90 -48.57 -43.04
CA ASP A 224 -21.19 -48.32 -42.38
C ASP A 224 -21.30 -48.89 -40.94
N ARG A 225 -20.57 -49.97 -40.62
CA ARG A 225 -20.59 -50.55 -39.25
C ARG A 225 -19.71 -49.80 -38.26
N CYS A 226 -18.77 -49.00 -38.75
CA CYS A 226 -17.81 -48.31 -37.90
C CYS A 226 -18.35 -46.96 -37.38
N VAL A 227 -19.25 -46.31 -38.14
CA VAL A 227 -19.92 -45.06 -37.75
C VAL A 227 -20.85 -45.26 -36.54
N SER A 228 -21.52 -46.40 -36.42
CA SER A 228 -22.46 -46.68 -35.32
C SER A 228 -21.80 -47.04 -33.97
N ARG A 229 -20.51 -47.38 -33.95
CA ARG A 229 -19.76 -47.73 -32.72
C ARG A 229 -18.95 -46.58 -32.11
N CYS A 230 -18.80 -45.47 -32.82
CA CYS A 230 -18.05 -44.32 -32.30
C CYS A 230 -18.97 -43.41 -31.47
N PRO A 231 -18.64 -43.11 -30.19
CA PRO A 231 -19.45 -42.20 -29.38
C PRO A 231 -19.43 -40.79 -29.96
N THR A 232 -20.59 -40.33 -30.40
CA THR A 232 -20.89 -38.92 -30.68
C THR A 232 -21.28 -38.24 -29.38
N GLY A 233 -20.29 -37.66 -28.71
CA GLY A 233 -20.46 -36.80 -27.53
C GLY A 233 -19.39 -35.74 -27.50
#